data_AF-A0A2P2IGW3-F1
#
_entry.id   AF-A0A2P2IGW3-F1
#
_cell.length_a   1.000
_cell.length_b   1.000
_cell.length_c   1.000
_cell.angle_alpha   90.00
_cell.angle_beta   90.00
_cell.angle_gamma   90.00
#
_symmetry.space_group_name_H-M   'P 1'
#
loop_
_entity.id
_entity.type
_entity.pdbx_description
1 polymer ?
#
loop_
_entity_poly.entity_id
_entity_poly.type
_entity_poly.pdbx_seq_one_letter_code
_entity_poly.pdbx_strand_id
1 'polypeptide(L)'
;VLEWIDKNPIYMSVNWTCAMDVAIRATNWIHAYFNFEDLMGEDLEFKEKFNKSLYEHGKFIYKNLEKCIKYSNNHYLSDLVGLIYLGLYFEGLHNGLKDHKKWLKYGVEELEKEMFIQNNSDGTNYETSTSYHRLVTELFLYTT
;
A
#
# COMPACT_ATOMS: atom_id res chain seq x y z
N VAL A 1 -14.30 -1.45 -11.04
CA VAL A 1 -13.83 -0.65 -9.89
C VAL A 1 -15.00 -0.03 -9.13
N LEU A 2 -15.83 0.83 -9.75
CA LEU A 2 -16.97 1.47 -9.06
C LEU A 2 -17.94 0.47 -8.40
N GLU A 3 -18.36 -0.56 -9.14
CA GLU A 3 -19.20 -1.62 -8.56
C GLU A 3 -18.54 -2.32 -7.36
N TRP A 4 -17.22 -2.51 -7.40
CA TRP A 4 -16.50 -3.10 -6.27
C TRP A 4 -16.52 -2.16 -5.07
N ILE A 5 -16.32 -0.85 -5.27
CA ILE A 5 -16.38 0.16 -4.21
C ILE A 5 -17.77 0.15 -3.55
N ASP A 6 -18.83 0.14 -4.37
CA ASP A 6 -20.21 0.15 -3.88
C ASP A 6 -20.58 -1.12 -3.10
N LYS A 7 -20.09 -2.28 -3.54
CA LYS A 7 -20.36 -3.58 -2.89
C LYS A 7 -19.44 -3.90 -1.72
N ASN A 8 -18.32 -3.18 -1.55
CA ASN A 8 -17.33 -3.43 -0.51
C ASN A 8 -17.01 -2.17 0.29
N PRO A 9 -17.99 -1.59 1.01
CA PRO A 9 -17.74 -0.43 1.86
C PRO A 9 -16.68 -0.73 2.92
N ILE A 10 -15.88 0.28 3.24
CA ILE A 10 -14.79 0.17 4.22
C ILE A 10 -15.31 -0.34 5.57
N TYR A 11 -14.58 -1.29 6.18
CA TYR A 11 -14.94 -1.97 7.44
C TYR A 11 -16.20 -2.85 7.41
N MET A 12 -16.81 -3.07 6.23
CA MET A 12 -18.10 -3.78 6.14
C MET A 12 -18.04 -5.07 5.30
N SER A 13 -16.86 -5.50 4.85
CA SER A 13 -16.70 -6.76 4.11
C SER A 13 -15.37 -7.45 4.40
N VAL A 14 -15.28 -8.72 4.03
CA VAL A 14 -14.06 -9.54 4.15
C VAL A 14 -12.85 -8.91 3.44
N ASN A 15 -13.09 -8.08 2.43
CA ASN A 15 -12.05 -7.38 1.67
C ASN A 15 -11.31 -6.30 2.48
N TRP A 16 -11.78 -5.97 3.68
CA TRP A 16 -11.17 -5.01 4.61
C TRP A 16 -10.73 -5.68 5.92
N THR A 17 -10.28 -6.94 5.87
CA THR A 17 -9.86 -7.68 7.08
C THR A 17 -8.35 -7.80 7.23
N CYS A 18 -7.61 -7.79 6.12
CA CYS A 18 -6.15 -7.88 6.05
C CYS A 18 -5.59 -6.59 5.45
N ALA A 19 -4.63 -5.94 6.11
CA ALA A 19 -4.08 -4.66 5.65
C ALA A 19 -3.18 -4.87 4.41
N MET A 20 -2.45 -6.00 4.35
CA MET A 20 -1.68 -6.41 3.18
C MET A 20 -2.57 -6.50 1.93
N ASP A 21 -3.75 -7.13 2.02
CA ASP A 21 -4.67 -7.22 0.87
C ASP A 21 -5.18 -5.85 0.42
N VAL A 22 -5.39 -4.94 1.38
CA VAL A 22 -5.81 -3.56 1.12
C VAL A 22 -4.68 -2.78 0.46
N ALA A 23 -3.44 -2.94 0.91
CA ALA A 23 -2.25 -2.34 0.32
C ALA A 23 -2.01 -2.85 -1.12
N ILE A 24 -2.07 -4.17 -1.34
CA ILE A 24 -1.93 -4.78 -2.67
C ILE A 24 -2.98 -4.25 -3.64
N ARG A 25 -4.25 -4.14 -3.21
CA ARG A 25 -5.29 -3.54 -4.07
C ARG A 25 -4.99 -2.08 -4.40
N ALA A 26 -4.63 -1.27 -3.40
CA ALA A 26 -4.34 0.14 -3.61
C ALA A 26 -3.19 0.34 -4.62
N THR A 27 -2.08 -0.37 -4.44
CA THR A 27 -0.93 -0.31 -5.36
C THR A 27 -1.30 -0.75 -6.77
N ASN A 28 -2.03 -1.87 -6.93
CA ASN A 28 -2.48 -2.33 -8.24
C ASN A 28 -3.46 -1.37 -8.91
N TRP A 29 -4.36 -0.75 -8.14
CA TRP A 29 -5.29 0.23 -8.66
C TRP A 29 -4.59 1.51 -9.12
N ILE A 30 -3.60 1.99 -8.37
CA ILE A 30 -2.77 3.13 -8.78
C ILE A 30 -2.03 2.82 -10.10
N HIS A 31 -1.39 1.65 -10.19
CA HIS A 31 -0.75 1.23 -11.44
C HIS A 31 -1.74 1.14 -12.61
N ALA A 32 -2.90 0.51 -12.40
CA ALA A 32 -3.92 0.42 -13.43
C ALA A 32 -4.42 1.80 -13.86
N TYR A 33 -4.64 2.73 -12.92
CA TYR A 33 -5.05 4.09 -13.23
C TYR A 33 -4.12 4.76 -14.24
N PHE A 34 -2.81 4.72 -14.00
CA PHE A 34 -1.83 5.32 -14.92
C PHE A 34 -1.71 4.58 -16.27
N ASN A 35 -1.94 3.27 -16.30
CA ASN A 35 -1.92 2.51 -17.56
C ASN A 35 -3.16 2.77 -18.44
N PHE A 36 -4.27 3.21 -17.84
CA PHE A 36 -5.54 3.45 -18.52
C PHE A 36 -5.99 4.91 -18.40
N GLU A 37 -5.09 5.83 -18.06
CA GLU A 37 -5.44 7.23 -17.78
C GLU A 37 -6.09 7.90 -18.99
N ASP A 38 -5.63 7.61 -20.21
CA ASP A 38 -6.22 8.16 -21.44
C ASP A 38 -7.69 7.78 -21.64
N LEU A 39 -8.15 6.66 -21.06
CA LEU A 39 -9.52 6.18 -21.17
C LEU A 39 -10.42 6.69 -20.03
N MET A 40 -9.84 7.03 -18.88
CA MET A 40 -10.55 7.36 -17.64
C MET A 40 -10.33 8.81 -17.19
N GLY A 41 -9.44 9.53 -17.86
CA GLY A 41 -8.92 10.84 -17.45
C GLY A 41 -9.99 11.94 -17.43
N GLU A 42 -11.04 11.81 -18.24
CA GLU A 42 -12.11 12.81 -18.30
C GLU A 42 -13.34 12.44 -17.45
N ASP A 43 -13.41 11.21 -16.91
CA ASP A 43 -14.52 10.79 -16.07
C ASP A 43 -14.35 11.30 -14.63
N LEU A 44 -14.95 12.46 -14.36
CA LEU A 44 -14.88 13.13 -13.07
C LEU A 44 -15.57 12.34 -11.95
N GLU A 45 -16.68 11.65 -12.24
CA GLU A 45 -17.40 10.86 -11.23
C GLU A 45 -16.57 9.64 -10.82
N PHE A 46 -15.98 8.97 -11.82
CA PHE A 46 -15.04 7.88 -11.56
C PHE A 46 -13.87 8.37 -10.70
N LYS A 47 -13.21 9.47 -11.08
CA LYS A 47 -12.07 10.04 -10.35
C LYS A 47 -12.42 10.37 -8.91
N GLU A 48 -13.57 10.98 -8.66
CA GLU A 48 -13.99 11.31 -7.29
C GLU A 48 -14.15 10.06 -6.43
N LYS A 49 -14.94 9.07 -6.90
CA LYS A 49 -15.17 7.81 -6.17
C LYS A 49 -13.88 7.01 -5.98
N PHE A 50 -13.05 6.95 -7.02
CA PHE A 50 -11.76 6.25 -7.01
C PHE A 50 -10.80 6.87 -5.99
N ASN A 51 -10.60 8.19 -6.05
CA ASN A 51 -9.71 8.91 -5.13
C ASN A 51 -10.19 8.82 -3.69
N LYS A 52 -11.50 8.94 -3.46
CA LYS A 52 -12.08 8.74 -2.14
C LYS A 52 -11.78 7.34 -1.60
N SER A 53 -11.98 6.32 -2.43
CA SER A 53 -11.70 4.93 -2.04
C SER A 53 -10.21 4.72 -1.75
N LEU A 54 -9.29 5.20 -2.59
CA LEU A 54 -7.84 5.10 -2.33
C LEU A 54 -7.44 5.82 -1.03
N TYR A 55 -8.04 6.98 -0.73
CA TYR A 55 -7.79 7.67 0.53
C TYR A 55 -8.27 6.85 1.74
N GLU A 56 -9.43 6.20 1.60
CA GLU A 56 -9.94 5.25 2.59
C GLU A 56 -9.03 4.03 2.76
N HIS A 57 -8.42 3.51 1.68
CA HIS A 57 -7.39 2.47 1.76
C HIS A 57 -6.20 2.92 2.62
N GLY A 58 -5.65 4.12 2.37
CA GLY A 58 -4.52 4.65 3.16
C GLY A 58 -4.85 4.82 4.63
N LYS A 59 -6.06 5.34 4.94
CA LYS A 59 -6.54 5.43 6.32
C LYS A 59 -6.72 4.07 6.98
N PHE A 60 -7.20 3.08 6.25
CA PHE A 60 -7.39 1.73 6.76
C PHE A 60 -6.03 1.11 7.10
N ILE A 61 -5.11 1.07 6.14
CA ILE A 61 -3.78 0.46 6.30
C ILE A 61 -3.05 1.11 7.48
N TYR A 62 -3.00 2.45 7.53
CA TYR A 62 -2.29 3.16 8.59
C TYR A 62 -2.86 2.90 10.00
N LYS A 63 -4.14 2.54 10.11
CA LYS A 63 -4.79 2.21 11.39
C LYS A 63 -4.68 0.74 11.78
N ASN A 64 -4.34 -0.14 10.85
CA ASN A 64 -4.37 -1.60 11.03
C ASN A 64 -3.03 -2.24 10.62
N LEU A 65 -1.93 -1.53 10.79
CA LEU A 65 -0.58 -2.02 10.48
C LEU A 65 -0.33 -3.39 11.12
N GLU A 66 0.10 -4.36 10.33
CA GLU A 66 0.37 -5.75 10.73
C GLU A 66 1.75 -5.91 11.40
N LYS A 67 2.20 -4.87 12.10
CA LYS A 67 3.49 -4.84 12.79
C LYS A 67 3.49 -5.79 13.98
N CYS A 68 4.47 -6.68 14.04
CA CYS A 68 4.63 -7.64 15.13
C CYS A 68 5.81 -7.30 16.05
N ILE A 69 5.80 -7.84 17.27
CA ILE A 69 6.92 -7.71 18.21
C ILE A 69 8.00 -8.71 17.79
N LYS A 70 9.26 -8.25 17.74
CA LYS A 70 10.48 -9.00 17.38
C LYS A 70 10.71 -9.17 15.88
N TYR A 71 9.75 -9.76 15.15
CA TYR A 71 9.82 -9.88 13.70
C TYR A 71 8.44 -9.65 13.09
N SER A 72 8.33 -8.63 12.25
CA SER A 72 7.22 -8.53 11.31
C SER A 72 7.56 -9.35 10.06
N ASN A 73 6.55 -9.79 9.32
CA ASN A 73 6.72 -10.56 8.10
C ASN A 73 6.38 -9.70 6.86
N ASN A 74 6.26 -10.36 5.71
CA ASN A 74 5.88 -9.75 4.43
C ASN A 74 4.53 -9.00 4.45
N HIS A 75 3.63 -9.24 5.40
CA HIS A 75 2.39 -8.47 5.53
C HIS A 75 2.67 -7.02 5.91
N TYR A 76 3.45 -6.80 6.98
CA TYR A 76 3.80 -5.45 7.39
C TYR A 76 4.59 -4.71 6.32
N LEU A 77 5.53 -5.39 5.63
CA LEU A 77 6.22 -4.78 4.49
C LEU A 77 5.24 -4.35 3.39
N SER A 78 4.25 -5.18 3.09
CA SER A 78 3.21 -4.84 2.11
C SER A 78 2.38 -3.63 2.54
N ASP A 79 2.05 -3.51 3.84
CA ASP A 79 1.38 -2.32 4.39
C ASP A 79 2.19 -1.05 4.12
N LEU A 80 3.50 -1.09 4.42
CA LEU A 80 4.41 0.04 4.23
C LEU A 80 4.51 0.41 2.75
N VAL A 81 4.65 -0.57 1.87
CA VAL A 81 4.63 -0.37 0.41
C VAL A 81 3.35 0.32 -0.03
N GLY A 82 2.18 -0.15 0.43
CA GLY A 82 0.90 0.47 0.11
C GLY A 82 0.83 1.93 0.56
N LEU A 83 1.32 2.24 1.77
CA LEU A 83 1.38 3.62 2.29
C LEU A 83 2.32 4.52 1.50
N ILE A 84 3.46 4.01 1.04
CA ILE A 84 4.40 4.75 0.18
C ILE A 84 3.72 5.10 -1.15
N TYR A 85 3.13 4.12 -1.84
CA TYR A 85 2.45 4.34 -3.12
C TYR A 85 1.28 5.32 -3.00
N LEU A 86 0.43 5.17 -1.97
CA LEU A 86 -0.65 6.10 -1.70
C LEU A 86 -0.12 7.50 -1.35
N GLY A 87 0.97 7.56 -0.59
CA GLY A 87 1.68 8.79 -0.24
C GLY A 87 2.11 9.60 -1.46
N LEU A 88 2.79 8.92 -2.39
CA LEU A 88 3.27 9.49 -3.67
C LEU A 88 2.11 9.85 -4.59
N TYR A 89 1.11 8.98 -4.71
CA TYR A 89 -0.06 9.21 -5.56
C TYR A 89 -0.79 10.51 -5.17
N PHE A 90 -1.11 10.69 -3.89
CA PHE A 90 -1.81 11.89 -3.42
C PHE A 90 -0.91 13.12 -3.38
N GLU A 91 0.41 12.97 -3.29
CA GLU A 91 1.34 14.10 -3.42
C GLU A 91 1.26 14.72 -4.82
N GLY A 92 1.20 13.89 -5.87
CA GLY A 92 1.05 14.36 -7.26
C GLY A 92 -0.28 15.03 -7.58
N LEU A 93 -1.36 14.73 -6.83
CA LEU A 93 -2.69 15.30 -7.08
C LEU A 93 -2.87 16.74 -6.56
N HIS A 94 -1.99 17.23 -5.69
CA HIS A 94 -2.05 18.59 -5.11
C HIS A 94 -3.43 18.99 -4.52
N ASN A 95 -4.21 18.02 -4.02
CA ASN A 95 -5.61 18.20 -3.65
C ASN A 95 -5.86 18.69 -2.21
N GLY A 96 -4.82 19.12 -1.50
CA GLY A 96 -4.90 19.68 -0.14
C GLY A 96 -5.07 18.65 0.98
N LEU A 97 -5.18 17.35 0.68
CA LEU A 97 -5.13 16.30 1.69
C LEU A 97 -3.76 16.28 2.37
N LYS A 98 -3.71 15.94 3.67
CA LYS A 98 -2.47 16.02 4.47
C LYS A 98 -1.98 14.67 4.98
N ASP A 99 -2.88 13.70 5.15
CA ASP A 99 -2.52 12.39 5.70
C ASP A 99 -1.50 11.65 4.83
N HIS A 100 -1.52 11.85 3.51
CA HIS A 100 -0.62 11.19 2.57
C HIS A 100 0.87 11.48 2.87
N LYS A 101 1.22 12.69 3.33
CA LYS A 101 2.60 13.02 3.73
C LYS A 101 3.05 12.21 4.95
N LYS A 102 2.12 11.97 5.88
CA LYS A 102 2.36 11.15 7.06
C LYS A 102 2.55 9.69 6.66
N TRP A 103 1.74 9.19 5.73
CA TRP A 103 1.87 7.83 5.19
C TRP A 103 3.20 7.64 4.48
N LEU A 104 3.57 8.55 3.58
CA LEU A 104 4.83 8.49 2.84
C LEU A 104 6.02 8.49 3.78
N LYS A 105 6.07 9.47 4.70
CA LYS A 105 7.17 9.58 5.67
C LYS A 105 7.29 8.32 6.54
N TYR A 106 6.17 7.86 7.11
CA TYR A 106 6.18 6.68 7.97
C TYR A 106 6.56 5.42 7.20
N GLY A 107 6.00 5.25 6.00
CA GLY A 107 6.27 4.13 5.11
C GLY A 107 7.75 3.99 4.79
N VAL A 108 8.39 5.07 4.32
CA VAL A 108 9.82 5.09 3.99
C VAL A 108 10.69 4.80 5.22
N GLU A 109 10.45 5.50 6.34
CA GLU A 109 11.25 5.35 7.56
C GLU A 109 11.16 3.93 8.15
N GLU A 110 9.99 3.29 8.10
CA GLU A 110 9.82 1.93 8.61
C GLU A 110 10.29 0.88 7.62
N LEU A 111 10.14 1.10 6.31
CA LEU A 111 10.61 0.17 5.29
C LEU A 111 12.13 0.01 5.36
N GLU A 112 12.85 1.12 5.50
CA GLU A 112 14.31 1.11 5.68
C GLU A 112 14.71 0.34 6.95
N LYS A 113 14.01 0.55 8.07
CA LYS A 113 14.27 -0.21 9.31
C LYS A 113 14.03 -1.70 9.13
N GLU A 114 12.89 -2.07 8.54
CA GLU A 114 12.52 -3.47 8.34
C GLU A 114 13.45 -4.17 7.35
N MET A 115 14.07 -3.45 6.40
CA MET A 115 15.12 -3.98 5.53
C MET A 115 16.29 -4.56 6.33
N PHE A 116 16.71 -3.89 7.41
CA PHE A 116 17.79 -4.38 8.27
C PHE A 116 17.31 -5.38 9.34
N ILE A 117 16.04 -5.34 9.74
CA ILE A 117 15.48 -6.26 10.75
C ILE A 117 15.16 -7.63 10.15
N GLN A 118 14.57 -7.65 8.95
CA GLN A 118 14.05 -8.88 8.32
C GLN A 118 15.08 -9.62 7.47
N ASN A 119 16.29 -9.07 7.29
CA ASN A 119 17.36 -9.72 6.55
C ASN A 119 18.59 -9.92 7.43
N ASN A 120 19.19 -11.11 7.33
CA ASN A 120 20.45 -11.44 7.98
C ASN A 120 21.60 -10.64 7.35
N SER A 121 22.75 -10.61 8.03
CA SER A 121 23.95 -9.92 7.54
C SER A 121 24.49 -10.45 6.21
N ASP A 122 24.10 -11.67 5.80
CA ASP A 122 24.44 -12.27 4.50
C ASP A 122 23.40 -11.96 3.39
N GLY A 123 22.37 -11.18 3.71
CA GLY A 123 21.30 -10.78 2.79
C GLY A 123 20.12 -11.76 2.71
N THR A 124 20.16 -12.90 3.40
CA THR A 124 19.04 -13.85 3.40
C THR A 124 17.88 -13.33 4.26
N ASN A 125 16.64 -13.52 3.81
CA ASN A 125 15.47 -13.17 4.61
C ASN A 125 15.31 -14.15 5.80
N TYR A 126 14.90 -13.62 6.96
CA TYR A 126 14.82 -14.37 8.21
C TYR A 126 13.79 -15.53 8.18
N GLU A 127 12.78 -15.49 7.30
CA GLU A 127 11.75 -16.54 7.20
C GLU A 127 12.30 -17.84 6.56
N THR A 128 13.55 -17.85 6.07
CA THR A 128 14.23 -19.03 5.50
C THR A 128 13.46 -19.70 4.35
N SER A 129 12.63 -18.94 3.65
CA SER A 129 11.82 -19.36 2.50
C SER A 129 12.25 -18.61 1.25
N THR A 130 12.60 -19.33 0.18
CA THR A 130 12.99 -18.69 -1.10
C THR A 130 11.83 -17.92 -1.73
N SER A 131 10.59 -18.37 -1.53
CA SER A 131 9.40 -17.66 -2.00
C SER A 131 9.18 -16.34 -1.27
N TYR A 132 9.33 -16.32 0.06
CA TYR A 132 9.23 -15.07 0.83
C TYR A 132 10.42 -14.16 0.62
N HIS A 133 11.63 -14.72 0.48
CA HIS A 133 12.81 -13.95 0.11
C HIS A 133 12.58 -13.18 -1.20
N ARG A 134 12.09 -13.84 -2.26
CA ARG A 134 11.74 -13.18 -3.52
C ARG A 134 10.70 -12.07 -3.32
N LEU A 135 9.59 -12.36 -2.63
CA LEU A 135 8.53 -11.38 -2.40
C LEU A 135 9.04 -10.15 -1.66
N VAL A 136 9.77 -10.35 -0.56
CA VAL A 136 10.35 -9.27 0.25
C VAL A 136 11.35 -8.44 -0.57
N THR A 137 12.18 -9.08 -1.38
CA THR A 137 13.08 -8.38 -2.30
C THR A 137 12.31 -7.53 -3.31
N GLU A 138 11.23 -8.04 -3.91
CA GLU A 138 10.38 -7.28 -4.84
C GLU A 138 9.74 -6.08 -4.12
N LEU A 139 9.22 -6.26 -2.90
CA LEU A 139 8.64 -5.17 -2.09
C LEU A 139 9.64 -4.04 -1.84
N PHE A 140 10.88 -4.36 -1.46
CA PHE A 140 11.94 -3.36 -1.30
C PHE A 140 12.30 -2.68 -2.63
N LEU A 141 12.55 -3.46 -3.68
CA LEU A 141 13.03 -2.95 -4.97
C LEU A 141 12.04 -1.97 -5.62
N TYR A 142 10.74 -2.25 -5.58
CA TYR A 142 9.74 -1.40 -6.24
C TYR A 142 9.40 -0.13 -5.45
N THR A 143 9.91 0.02 -4.23
CA THR A 143 9.62 1.19 -3.37
C THR A 143 10.83 2.09 -3.07
N THR A 144 12.02 1.72 -3.55
CA THR A 144 13.27 2.50 -3.49
C THR A 144 13.71 2.95 -4.87
#